data_AF-A0A8T5TU64-F1
#
_entry.id   AF-A0A8T5TU64-F1
#
_cell.length_a   1.000
_cell.length_b   1.000
_cell.length_c   1.000
_cell.angle_alpha   90.00
_cell.angle_beta   90.00
_cell.angle_gamma   90.00
#
_symmetry.space_group_name_H-M   'P 1'
#
loop_
_entity.id
_entity.type
_entity.pdbx_description
1 polymer ?
#
loop_
_entity_poly.entity_id
_entity_poly.type
_entity_poly.pdbx_seq_one_letter_code
_entity_poly.pdbx_strand_id
1 'polypeptide(L)'
;MRFGISPLSLDFVIDKVLKDKGLAGLTQFKLSELMEGVAKAGYKHCEIIFDIFQLFPIQITEEEIQKLKNIKQEYGLTYSAHFPFISIELASPNKFIREGSINSIIDSYNMFIQLEEDIDVYVLHATGEFIADAMGFIMHPTFFQLRQTYLLIYQFKA
;
A
#
# COMPACT_ATOMS: atom_id res chain seq x y z
N MET A 1 -6.46 1.26 19.37
CA MET A 1 -6.71 0.92 17.95
C MET A 1 -7.68 1.94 17.39
N ARG A 2 -7.27 2.74 16.39
CA ARG A 2 -8.14 3.73 15.74
C ARG A 2 -8.79 3.07 14.53
N PHE A 3 -10.09 3.26 14.36
CA PHE A 3 -10.78 2.81 13.14
C PHE A 3 -10.69 3.91 12.08
N GLY A 4 -10.29 3.54 10.87
CA GLY A 4 -10.03 4.47 9.78
C GLY A 4 -10.27 3.85 8.42
N ILE A 5 -9.80 4.53 7.37
CA ILE A 5 -9.88 4.08 5.98
C ILE A 5 -8.50 4.17 5.33
N SER A 6 -8.23 3.30 4.35
CA SER A 6 -7.18 3.56 3.38
C SER A 6 -7.82 3.95 2.03
N PRO A 7 -7.71 5.21 1.60
CA PRO A 7 -8.33 5.67 0.35
C PRO A 7 -7.53 5.28 -0.89
N LEU A 8 -6.27 4.86 -0.71
CA LEU A 8 -5.35 4.56 -1.78
C LEU A 8 -5.18 3.04 -1.88
N SER A 9 -5.52 2.48 -3.04
CA SER A 9 -5.37 1.06 -3.34
C SER A 9 -4.79 0.86 -4.74
N LEU A 10 -4.30 -0.35 -5.01
CA LEU A 10 -3.76 -0.68 -6.33
C LEU A 10 -4.82 -0.54 -7.42
N ASP A 11 -6.03 -1.02 -7.16
CA ASP A 11 -7.17 -0.90 -8.08
C ASP A 11 -7.53 0.55 -8.34
N PHE A 12 -7.50 1.41 -7.31
CA PHE A 12 -7.73 2.84 -7.50
C PHE A 12 -6.71 3.45 -8.47
N VAL A 13 -5.42 3.14 -8.30
CA VAL A 13 -4.37 3.69 -9.18
C VAL A 13 -4.52 3.18 -10.62
N ILE A 14 -4.76 1.88 -10.79
CA ILE A 14 -4.93 1.29 -12.12
C ILE A 14 -6.17 1.88 -12.80
N ASP A 15 -7.31 1.89 -12.11
CA ASP A 15 -8.59 2.23 -12.74
C ASP A 15 -8.84 3.73 -12.86
N LYS A 16 -8.40 4.54 -11.89
CA LYS A 16 -8.71 5.98 -11.85
C LYS A 16 -7.56 6.88 -12.25
N VAL A 17 -6.33 6.38 -12.20
CA VAL A 17 -5.17 7.17 -12.60
C VAL A 17 -4.65 6.71 -13.96
N LEU A 18 -4.30 5.43 -14.08
CA LEU A 18 -3.68 4.91 -15.30
C LEU A 18 -4.66 4.79 -16.46
N LYS A 19 -5.84 4.18 -16.27
CA LYS A 19 -6.82 4.04 -17.36
C LYS A 19 -7.35 5.38 -17.86
N ASP A 20 -7.62 6.31 -16.95
CA ASP A 20 -8.25 7.59 -17.29
C ASP A 20 -7.25 8.64 -17.79
N LYS A 21 -6.03 8.69 -17.23
CA LYS A 21 -5.04 9.76 -17.48
C LYS A 21 -3.68 9.26 -17.97
N GLY A 22 -3.48 7.94 -18.08
CA GLY A 22 -2.21 7.35 -18.48
C GLY A 22 -1.07 7.62 -17.49
N LEU A 23 0.18 7.47 -17.96
CA LEU A 23 1.38 7.70 -17.16
C LEU A 23 1.50 9.14 -16.65
N ALA A 24 0.98 10.13 -17.40
CA ALA A 24 0.94 11.52 -16.96
C ALA A 24 0.03 11.73 -15.74
N GLY A 25 -0.96 10.87 -15.54
CA GLY A 25 -1.80 10.87 -14.34
C GLY A 25 -1.00 10.57 -13.07
N LEU A 26 0.02 9.71 -13.15
CA LEU A 26 0.85 9.35 -11.99
C LEU A 26 1.72 10.51 -11.52
N THR A 27 2.24 11.32 -12.45
CA THR A 27 3.09 12.48 -12.10
C THR A 27 2.28 13.63 -11.51
N GLN A 28 0.98 13.70 -11.87
CA GLN A 28 0.05 14.69 -11.35
C GLN A 28 -0.67 14.23 -10.08
N PHE A 29 -0.56 12.96 -9.70
CA PHE A 29 -1.23 12.41 -8.53
C PHE A 29 -0.76 13.11 -7.25
N LYS A 30 -1.73 13.47 -6.40
CA LYS A 30 -1.52 14.12 -5.11
C LYS A 30 -2.19 13.29 -4.03
N LEU A 31 -1.40 12.78 -3.09
CA LEU A 31 -1.91 12.04 -1.94
C LEU A 31 -2.76 12.95 -1.04
N SER A 32 -2.36 14.21 -0.89
CA SER A 32 -3.05 15.23 -0.09
C SER A 32 -4.50 15.45 -0.53
N GLU A 33 -4.78 15.43 -1.84
CA GLU A 33 -6.15 15.56 -2.36
C GLU A 33 -7.05 14.40 -1.91
N LEU A 34 -6.52 13.17 -1.89
CA LEU A 34 -7.26 12.02 -1.35
C LEU A 34 -7.50 12.15 0.15
N MET A 35 -6.48 12.56 0.91
CA MET A 35 -6.55 12.69 2.37
C MET A 35 -7.53 13.79 2.79
N GLU A 36 -7.54 14.91 2.08
CA GLU A 36 -8.49 15.99 2.28
C GLU A 36 -9.93 15.53 1.96
N GLY A 37 -10.12 14.78 0.88
CA GLY A 37 -11.41 14.17 0.54
C GLY A 37 -11.94 13.23 1.64
N VAL A 38 -11.07 12.39 2.19
CA VAL A 38 -11.38 11.51 3.33
C VAL A 38 -11.75 12.32 4.58
N ALA A 39 -10.99 13.37 4.91
CA ALA A 39 -11.28 14.24 6.03
C ALA A 39 -12.64 14.93 5.89
N LYS A 40 -12.94 15.47 4.70
CA LYS A 40 -14.23 16.09 4.36
C LYS A 40 -15.40 15.11 4.39
N ALA A 41 -15.17 13.84 4.11
CA ALA A 41 -16.16 12.77 4.26
C ALA A 41 -16.42 12.37 5.73
N GLY A 42 -15.68 12.94 6.69
CA GLY A 42 -15.91 12.77 8.12
C GLY A 42 -15.04 11.71 8.81
N TYR A 43 -14.14 11.05 8.08
CA TYR A 43 -13.18 10.12 8.69
C TYR A 43 -12.18 10.86 9.59
N LYS A 44 -11.72 10.19 10.64
CA LYS A 44 -10.81 10.74 11.66
C LYS A 44 -9.45 10.06 11.70
N HIS A 45 -9.30 8.96 10.99
CA HIS A 45 -8.04 8.24 10.84
C HIS A 45 -7.91 7.74 9.42
N CYS A 46 -6.71 7.86 8.86
CA CYS A 46 -6.39 7.39 7.54
C CYS A 46 -5.10 6.57 7.54
N GLU A 47 -5.11 5.45 6.83
CA GLU A 47 -3.92 4.62 6.62
C GLU A 47 -3.30 4.94 5.26
N ILE A 48 -2.04 5.34 5.27
CA ILE A 48 -1.23 5.61 4.09
C ILE A 48 -0.55 4.31 3.68
N ILE A 49 -0.93 3.73 2.55
CA ILE A 49 -0.31 2.51 2.02
C ILE A 49 0.89 2.88 1.16
N PHE A 50 2.07 2.39 1.54
CA PHE A 50 3.32 2.69 0.87
C PHE A 50 3.56 1.87 -0.41
N ASP A 51 2.88 0.73 -0.60
CA ASP A 51 3.03 -0.14 -1.78
C ASP A 51 2.92 0.64 -3.10
N ILE A 52 1.96 1.56 -3.19
CA ILE A 52 1.71 2.33 -4.41
C ILE A 52 2.92 3.15 -4.83
N PHE A 53 3.66 3.70 -3.89
CA PHE A 53 4.82 4.54 -4.18
C PHE A 53 6.06 3.73 -4.53
N GLN A 54 6.09 2.44 -4.20
CA GLN A 54 7.12 1.51 -4.63
C GLN A 54 6.81 0.92 -6.03
N LEU A 55 5.53 0.75 -6.36
CA LEU A 55 5.08 0.16 -7.62
C LEU A 55 4.99 1.17 -8.77
N PHE A 56 4.71 2.44 -8.47
CA PHE A 56 4.50 3.47 -9.47
C PHE A 56 5.47 4.63 -9.28
N PRO A 57 5.89 5.32 -10.37
CA PRO A 57 6.76 6.50 -10.32
C PRO A 57 6.01 7.75 -9.80
N ILE A 58 5.39 7.64 -8.63
CA ILE A 58 4.71 8.72 -7.93
C ILE A 58 5.71 9.32 -6.94
N GLN A 59 5.90 10.63 -7.01
CA GLN A 59 6.81 11.35 -6.12
C GLN A 59 6.05 12.02 -4.98
N ILE A 60 6.60 11.92 -3.78
CA ILE A 60 6.17 12.68 -2.62
C ILE A 60 7.15 13.82 -2.43
N THR A 61 6.69 15.04 -2.71
CA THR A 61 7.49 16.25 -2.57
C THR A 61 7.36 16.82 -1.16
N GLU A 62 8.28 17.70 -0.75
CA GLU A 62 8.18 18.41 0.53
C GLU A 62 6.89 19.24 0.64
N GLU A 63 6.45 19.82 -0.47
CA GLU A 63 5.15 20.52 -0.54
C GLU A 63 3.99 19.57 -0.22
N GLU A 64 4.04 18.34 -0.74
CA GLU A 64 3.01 17.33 -0.48
C GLU A 64 3.01 16.89 0.98
N ILE A 65 4.19 16.68 1.56
CA ILE A 65 4.35 16.40 3.00
C ILE A 65 3.73 17.53 3.84
N GLN A 66 4.04 18.78 3.53
CA GLN A 66 3.52 19.91 4.30
C GLN A 66 2.00 20.01 4.19
N LYS A 67 1.41 19.72 3.03
CA LYS A 67 -0.06 19.64 2.88
C LYS A 67 -0.66 18.55 3.76
N LEU A 68 -0.07 17.36 3.82
CA LEU A 68 -0.53 16.26 4.68
C LEU A 68 -0.52 16.67 6.16
N LYS A 69 0.54 17.37 6.61
CA LYS A 69 0.61 17.91 7.98
C LYS A 69 -0.48 18.94 8.25
N ASN A 70 -0.71 19.85 7.30
CA ASN A 70 -1.75 20.87 7.42
C ASN A 70 -3.15 20.23 7.50
N ILE A 71 -3.44 19.21 6.68
CA ILE A 71 -4.72 18.47 6.72
C ILE A 71 -4.94 17.82 8.09
N LYS A 72 -3.89 17.21 8.67
CA LYS A 72 -3.94 16.65 10.03
C LYS A 72 -4.35 17.71 11.06
N GLN A 73 -3.72 18.89 11.01
CA GLN A 73 -4.02 19.98 11.94
C GLN A 73 -5.42 20.58 11.72
N GLU A 74 -5.79 20.85 10.46
CA GLU A 74 -7.03 21.51 10.09
C GLU A 74 -8.26 20.64 10.39
N TYR A 75 -8.20 19.35 10.06
CA TYR A 75 -9.34 18.44 10.18
C TYR A 75 -9.30 17.55 11.42
N GLY A 76 -8.22 17.61 12.20
CA GLY A 76 -7.96 16.68 13.30
C GLY A 76 -7.80 15.23 12.81
N LEU A 77 -7.31 15.04 11.58
CA LEU A 77 -7.09 13.74 10.97
C LEU A 77 -5.81 13.11 11.55
N THR A 78 -5.82 11.80 11.78
CA THR A 78 -4.64 11.06 12.24
C THR A 78 -4.19 10.06 11.19
N TYR A 79 -2.91 9.71 11.20
CA TYR A 79 -2.32 8.84 10.19
C TYR A 79 -1.74 7.56 10.80
N SER A 80 -1.91 6.46 10.10
CA SER A 80 -1.06 5.28 10.19
C SER A 80 -0.35 5.10 8.84
N ALA A 81 0.78 4.40 8.85
CA ALA A 81 1.51 4.06 7.64
C ALA A 81 1.58 2.54 7.51
N HIS A 82 1.15 2.01 6.37
CA HIS A 82 1.24 0.61 6.07
C HIS A 82 2.43 0.38 5.16
N PHE A 83 3.44 -0.32 5.68
CA PHE A 83 4.62 -0.67 4.91
C PHE A 83 4.27 -1.58 3.73
N PRO A 84 5.08 -1.58 2.67
CA PRO A 84 4.84 -2.44 1.52
C PRO A 84 4.71 -3.91 1.91
N PHE A 85 3.74 -4.59 1.30
CA PHE A 85 3.48 -6.02 1.48
C PHE A 85 3.29 -6.76 0.15
N ILE A 86 2.94 -6.04 -0.93
CA ILE A 86 2.81 -6.61 -2.27
C ILE A 86 4.20 -7.01 -2.76
N SER A 87 4.37 -8.30 -3.06
CA SER A 87 5.66 -8.88 -3.47
C SER A 87 6.78 -8.79 -2.41
N ILE A 88 6.45 -8.48 -1.16
CA ILE A 88 7.39 -8.42 -0.04
C ILE A 88 7.27 -9.71 0.78
N GLU A 89 8.41 -10.29 1.15
CA GLU A 89 8.46 -11.56 1.89
C GLU A 89 9.65 -11.57 2.87
N LEU A 90 9.47 -10.93 4.02
CA LEU A 90 10.50 -10.81 5.07
C LEU A 90 10.88 -12.16 5.70
N ALA A 91 9.94 -13.11 5.71
CA ALA A 91 10.16 -14.47 6.22
C ALA A 91 10.66 -15.45 5.15
N SER A 92 10.95 -14.99 3.92
CA SER A 92 11.38 -15.88 2.83
C SER A 92 12.57 -16.73 3.25
N PRO A 93 12.64 -18.03 2.92
CA PRO A 93 13.86 -18.81 3.11
C PRO A 93 15.00 -18.31 2.18
N ASN A 94 14.65 -17.64 1.08
CA ASN A 94 15.62 -17.08 0.14
C ASN A 94 16.17 -15.74 0.63
N LYS A 95 17.49 -15.68 0.87
CA LYS A 95 18.14 -14.47 1.37
C LYS A 95 17.97 -13.24 0.47
N PHE A 96 17.99 -13.42 -0.86
CA PHE A 96 17.90 -12.30 -1.79
C PHE A 96 16.50 -11.69 -1.81
N ILE A 97 15.47 -12.52 -1.59
CA ILE A 97 14.10 -12.04 -1.43
C ILE A 97 13.96 -11.24 -0.13
N ARG A 98 14.53 -11.74 0.98
CA ARG A 98 14.53 -11.00 2.25
C ARG A 98 15.26 -9.67 2.15
N GLU A 99 16.45 -9.66 1.56
CA GLU A 99 17.25 -8.43 1.38
C GLU A 99 16.51 -7.41 0.51
N GLY A 100 15.95 -7.84 -0.63
CA GLY A 100 15.12 -6.98 -1.47
C GLY A 100 13.90 -6.43 -0.72
N SER A 101 13.22 -7.29 0.04
CA SER A 101 12.07 -6.93 0.87
C SER A 101 12.43 -5.87 1.92
N ILE A 102 13.51 -6.07 2.67
CA ILE A 102 14.00 -5.10 3.67
C ILE A 102 14.35 -3.76 3.00
N ASN A 103 15.02 -3.80 1.85
CA ASN A 103 15.37 -2.58 1.12
C ASN A 103 14.13 -1.81 0.66
N SER A 104 13.09 -2.50 0.17
CA SER A 104 11.81 -1.86 -0.18
C SER A 104 11.11 -1.21 1.03
N ILE A 105 11.16 -1.84 2.20
CA ILE A 105 10.66 -1.23 3.45
C ILE A 105 11.43 0.06 3.76
N ILE A 106 12.76 -0.01 3.79
CA ILE A 106 13.62 1.13 4.12
C ILE A 106 13.44 2.28 3.11
N ASP A 107 13.38 1.96 1.82
CA ASP A 107 13.18 2.96 0.76
C ASP A 107 11.83 3.67 0.92
N SER A 108 10.76 2.90 1.17
CA SER A 108 9.43 3.47 1.41
C SER A 108 9.36 4.33 2.68
N TYR A 109 10.05 3.94 3.76
CA TYR A 109 10.16 4.75 4.98
C TYR A 109 10.87 6.06 4.69
N ASN A 110 12.02 6.02 4.00
CA ASN A 110 12.81 7.19 3.67
C ASN A 110 12.03 8.18 2.77
N MET A 111 11.17 7.69 1.87
CA MET A 111 10.31 8.55 1.05
C MET A 111 9.35 9.41 1.89
N PHE A 112 8.93 8.91 3.05
CA PHE A 112 7.99 9.58 3.96
C PHE A 112 8.63 10.02 5.28
N ILE A 113 9.96 10.03 5.38
CA ILE A 113 10.68 10.31 6.64
C ILE A 113 10.26 11.65 7.27
N GLN A 114 10.00 12.66 6.44
CA GLN A 114 9.60 13.99 6.92
C GLN A 114 8.20 13.99 7.58
N LEU A 115 7.41 12.92 7.41
CA LEU A 115 6.10 12.72 8.03
C LEU A 115 6.15 11.82 9.28
N GLU A 116 7.32 11.33 9.69
CA GLU A 116 7.45 10.34 10.78
C GLU A 116 6.73 10.75 12.07
N GLU A 117 6.97 11.98 12.55
CA GLU A 117 6.34 12.54 13.76
C GLU A 117 4.81 12.67 13.64
N ASP A 118 4.29 12.63 12.42
CA ASP A 118 2.86 12.73 12.12
C ASP A 118 2.18 11.35 11.95
N ILE A 119 2.95 10.26 11.89
CA ILE A 119 2.46 8.88 11.82
C ILE A 119 2.33 8.30 13.24
N ASP A 120 1.10 7.93 13.62
CA ASP A 120 0.83 7.37 14.96
C ASP A 120 1.35 5.92 15.09
N VAL A 121 1.36 5.17 14.00
CA VAL A 121 1.75 3.75 13.97
C VAL A 121 2.17 3.30 12.58
N TYR A 122 3.18 2.44 12.53
CA TYR A 122 3.59 1.72 11.33
C TYR A 122 3.09 0.27 11.38
N VAL A 123 2.47 -0.19 10.30
CA VAL A 123 1.97 -1.56 10.12
C VAL A 123 2.92 -2.31 9.21
N LEU A 124 3.33 -3.51 9.61
CA LEU A 124 4.25 -4.37 8.87
C LEU A 124 3.71 -5.80 8.85
N HIS A 125 3.82 -6.45 7.69
CA HIS A 125 3.57 -7.89 7.58
C HIS A 125 4.88 -8.64 7.73
N ALA A 126 4.99 -9.50 8.75
CA ALA A 126 6.18 -10.33 8.95
C ALA A 126 6.34 -11.42 7.88
N THR A 127 5.24 -11.81 7.23
CA THR A 127 5.15 -12.86 6.22
C THR A 127 4.43 -12.32 4.98
N GLY A 128 4.95 -12.64 3.81
CA GLY A 128 4.30 -12.41 2.52
C GLY A 128 3.36 -13.57 2.13
N GLU A 129 2.83 -13.50 0.90
CA GLU A 129 1.87 -14.48 0.39
C GLU A 129 2.44 -15.90 0.38
N PHE A 130 3.73 -16.07 0.04
CA PHE A 130 4.34 -17.39 -0.07
C PHE A 130 4.42 -18.09 1.29
N ILE A 131 4.92 -17.41 2.32
CA ILE A 131 5.02 -18.02 3.65
C ILE A 131 3.64 -18.19 4.28
N ALA A 132 2.73 -17.22 4.08
CA ALA A 132 1.35 -17.36 4.56
C ALA A 132 0.64 -18.57 3.92
N ASP A 133 0.86 -18.86 2.63
CA ASP A 133 0.35 -20.06 1.97
C ASP A 133 1.02 -21.34 2.51
N ALA A 134 2.35 -21.35 2.62
CA ALA A 134 3.10 -22.49 3.14
C ALA A 134 2.73 -22.85 4.61
N MET A 135 2.37 -21.85 5.42
CA MET A 135 1.89 -22.02 6.80
C MET A 135 0.38 -22.35 6.88
N GLY A 136 -0.34 -22.34 5.76
CA GLY A 136 -1.77 -22.61 5.70
C GLY A 136 -2.64 -21.44 6.19
N PHE A 137 -2.12 -20.22 6.31
CA PHE A 137 -2.90 -19.03 6.70
C PHE A 137 -3.84 -18.56 5.61
N ILE A 138 -3.52 -18.81 4.33
CA ILE A 138 -4.35 -18.44 3.18
C ILE A 138 -5.38 -19.55 2.84
N MET A 139 -5.24 -20.73 3.43
CA MET A 139 -6.06 -21.90 3.10
C MET A 139 -7.25 -22.08 4.07
N HIS A 140 -8.43 -21.60 3.66
CA HIS A 140 -9.69 -22.19 4.15
C HIS A 140 -10.16 -23.27 3.15
N PRO A 141 -10.53 -24.50 3.59
CA PRO A 141 -10.81 -25.65 2.72
C PRO A 141 -11.84 -25.38 1.61
N THR A 142 -12.78 -24.47 1.83
CA THR A 142 -13.83 -24.10 0.87
C THR A 142 -13.29 -23.37 -0.37
N PHE A 143 -12.15 -22.68 -0.30
CA PHE A 143 -11.62 -21.88 -1.43
C PHE A 143 -10.69 -22.67 -2.36
N PHE A 144 -10.23 -23.86 -1.95
CA PHE A 144 -9.30 -24.68 -2.73
C PHE A 144 -9.92 -25.16 -4.05
N GLN A 145 -11.23 -25.42 -4.06
CA GLN A 145 -11.96 -25.87 -5.25
C GLN A 145 -12.09 -24.81 -6.35
N LEU A 146 -12.00 -23.51 -6.02
CA LEU A 146 -12.13 -22.43 -7.01
C LEU A 146 -10.79 -22.11 -7.70
N ARG A 147 -9.64 -22.28 -7.03
CA ARG A 147 -8.32 -21.98 -7.61
C ARG A 147 -7.87 -23.04 -8.62
N GLN A 148 -8.20 -24.32 -8.43
CA GLN A 148 -7.92 -25.36 -9.43
C GLN A 148 -8.61 -25.06 -10.76
N THR A 149 -9.84 -24.53 -10.73
CA THR A 149 -10.59 -24.18 -11.94
C THR A 149 -9.93 -23.04 -12.72
N TYR A 150 -9.27 -22.08 -12.05
CA TYR A 150 -8.55 -20.99 -12.71
C TYR A 150 -7.14 -21.40 -13.19
N LEU A 151 -6.40 -22.21 -12.44
CA LEU A 151 -5.09 -22.73 -12.87
C LEU A 151 -5.20 -23.72 -14.05
N LEU A 152 -6.30 -24.48 -14.14
CA LEU A 152 -6.61 -25.33 -15.30
C LEU A 152 -6.87 -24.53 -16.58
N ILE A 153 -7.37 -23.29 -16.48
CA ILE A 153 -7.61 -22.43 -17.65
C ILE A 153 -6.29 -21.92 -18.27
N TYR A 154 -5.22 -21.79 -17.49
CA TYR A 154 -3.92 -21.33 -17.98
C TYR A 154 -2.96 -22.46 -18.41
N GLN A 155 -3.31 -23.74 -18.22
CA GLN A 155 -2.48 -24.87 -18.66
C GLN A 155 -2.90 -25.51 -20.00
N PHE A 156 -3.84 -24.93 -20.74
CA PHE A 156 -4.12 -25.36 -22.12
C PHE A 156 -4.24 -24.18 -23.07
N LYS A 157 -3.11 -23.86 -23.71
CA LYS A 157 -3.02 -23.70 -25.17
C LYS A 157 -1.57 -23.93 -25.58
N ALA A 158 -1.41 -24.91 -26.48
CA ALA A 158 -0.17 -25.34 -27.10
C ALA A 158 0.54 -24.21 -27.86
#